data_AF-A0A957M3F9-F1
#
_entry.id   AF-A0A957M3F9-F1
#
_cell.length_a   1.000
_cell.length_b   1.000
_cell.length_c   1.000
_cell.angle_alpha   90.00
_cell.angle_beta   90.00
_cell.angle_gamma   90.00
#
_symmetry.space_group_name_H-M   'P 1'
#
loop_
_entity.id
_entity.type
_entity.pdbx_description
1 polymer ?
#
loop_
_entity_poly.entity_id
_entity_poly.type
_entity_poly.pdbx_seq_one_letter_code
_entity_poly.pdbx_strand_id
1 'polypeptide(L)' 'WGTHLELLAEMTQESFQAMLHEKLRAAVRLTMTTALDEEIEAYLQAGRYERTPKRQDQRNGYYHRDLGTGLAGCRRDSID' A
#
# COMPACT_ATOMS: atom_id res chain seq x y z
N TRP A 1 1.50 -0.19 38.68
CA TRP A 1 0.85 0.87 37.89
C TRP A 1 1.83 1.92 37.35
N GLY A 2 3.11 1.58 37.08
CA GLY A 2 4.11 2.56 36.60
C GLY A 2 4.84 2.18 35.31
N THR A 3 4.80 0.91 34.90
CA THR A 3 5.62 0.39 33.79
C THR A 3 5.08 0.71 32.39
N HIS A 4 3.78 1.04 32.28
CA HIS A 4 3.15 1.19 30.97
C HIS A 4 3.28 2.60 30.38
N LEU A 5 3.50 3.62 31.23
CA LEU A 5 3.71 5.01 30.81
C LEU A 5 5.19 5.27 30.47
N GLU A 6 6.10 4.59 31.14
CA GLU A 6 7.55 4.68 30.87
C GLU A 6 7.89 4.10 29.48
N LEU A 7 7.20 3.02 29.08
CA LEU A 7 7.33 2.41 27.75
C LEU A 7 6.85 3.31 26.59
N LEU A 8 5.96 4.27 26.87
CA LEU A 8 5.50 5.27 25.90
C LEU A 8 6.45 6.47 25.82
N ALA A 9 7.23 6.73 26.88
CA ALA A 9 8.14 7.87 26.94
C ALA A 9 9.43 7.66 26.13
N GLU A 10 9.77 6.42 25.79
CA GLU A 10 10.95 6.08 24.97
C GLU A 10 10.65 6.02 23.45
N MET A 11 9.61 6.68 22.97
CA MET A 11 9.43 6.88 21.53
C MET A 11 10.42 7.93 21.02
N THR A 12 11.54 7.49 20.45
CA THR A 12 12.48 8.39 19.76
C THR A 12 11.85 8.91 18.47
N GLN A 13 12.25 10.12 18.06
CA GLN A 13 11.82 10.72 16.79
C GLN A 13 12.06 9.77 15.60
N GLU A 14 13.18 9.04 15.60
CA GLU A 14 13.53 8.07 14.56
C GLU A 14 12.54 6.91 14.51
N SER A 15 12.15 6.35 15.67
CA SER A 15 11.18 5.27 15.75
C SER A 15 9.79 5.69 15.23
N PHE A 16 9.38 6.92 15.55
CA PHE A 16 8.12 7.48 15.06
C PHE A 16 8.16 7.69 13.54
N GLN A 17 9.25 8.25 13.01
CA GLN A 17 9.42 8.45 11.57
C GLN A 17 9.42 7.13 10.79
N ALA A 18 10.13 6.11 11.29
CA ALA A 18 10.15 4.78 10.67
C ALA A 18 8.74 4.16 10.65
N MET A 19 8.01 4.22 11.76
CA MET A 19 6.64 3.74 11.83
C MET A 19 5.73 4.49 10.85
N LEU A 20 5.82 5.82 10.79
CA LEU A 20 5.01 6.64 9.89
C LEU A 20 5.30 6.29 8.42
N HIS A 21 6.57 6.13 8.05
CA HIS A 21 6.97 5.72 6.69
C HIS A 21 6.38 4.36 6.32
N GLU A 22 6.43 3.38 7.21
CA GLU A 22 5.82 2.06 6.97
C GLU A 22 4.29 2.17 6.80
N LYS A 23 3.62 2.99 7.61
CA LYS A 23 2.18 3.24 7.45
C LYS A 23 1.86 3.89 6.11
N LEU A 24 2.62 4.90 5.69
CA LEU A 24 2.44 5.55 4.40
C LEU A 24 2.69 4.57 3.24
N ARG A 25 3.73 3.73 3.33
CA ARG A 25 4.01 2.70 2.34
C ARG A 25 2.88 1.69 2.24
N ALA A 26 2.32 1.25 3.37
CA ALA A 26 1.18 0.36 3.41
C ALA A 26 -0.08 1.01 2.81
N ALA A 27 -0.32 2.29 3.11
CA ALA A 27 -1.44 3.06 2.55
C ALA A 27 -1.34 3.16 1.02
N VAL A 28 -0.18 3.53 0.49
CA VAL A 28 0.02 3.59 -0.97
C VAL A 28 -0.17 2.22 -1.62
N ARG A 29 0.38 1.15 -1.02
CA ARG A 29 0.18 -0.21 -1.52
C ARG A 29 -1.31 -0.56 -1.58
N LEU A 30 -2.06 -0.26 -0.52
CA LEU A 30 -3.49 -0.52 -0.46
C LEU A 30 -4.22 0.25 -1.58
N THR A 31 -3.97 1.56 -1.69
CA THR A 31 -4.60 2.40 -2.72
C THR A 31 -4.33 1.89 -4.13
N MET A 32 -3.09 1.51 -4.44
CA MET A 32 -2.74 0.98 -5.77
C MET A 32 -3.44 -0.36 -6.03
N THR A 33 -3.45 -1.28 -5.06
CA THR A 33 -4.15 -2.56 -5.23
C THR A 33 -5.65 -2.36 -5.43
N THR A 34 -6.28 -1.47 -4.67
CA THR A 34 -7.71 -1.15 -4.82
C THR A 34 -8.01 -0.55 -6.19
N ALA A 35 -7.22 0.43 -6.64
CA ALA A 35 -7.42 1.03 -7.96
C ALA A 35 -7.28 -0.01 -9.10
N LEU A 36 -6.28 -0.89 -9.02
CA LEU A 36 -6.10 -1.97 -9.99
C LEU A 36 -7.25 -2.99 -9.97
N ASP A 37 -7.80 -3.28 -8.80
CA ASP A 37 -8.97 -4.15 -8.68
C ASP A 37 -10.20 -3.52 -9.35
N GLU A 38 -10.43 -2.21 -9.12
CA GLU A 38 -11.50 -1.43 -9.77
C GLU A 38 -11.33 -1.38 -11.30
N GLU A 39 -10.12 -1.15 -11.78
CA GLU A 39 -9.80 -1.18 -13.21
C GLU A 39 -10.11 -2.54 -13.84
N ILE A 40 -9.78 -3.64 -13.15
CA ILE A 40 -10.09 -4.99 -13.60
C ILE A 40 -11.60 -5.21 -13.66
N GLU A 41 -12.36 -4.81 -12.64
CA GLU A 41 -13.82 -4.97 -12.66
C GLU A 41 -14.47 -4.16 -13.78
N ALA A 42 -14.00 -2.93 -14.01
CA ALA A 42 -14.43 -2.10 -15.12
C ALA A 42 -14.09 -2.73 -16.49
N TYR A 43 -12.89 -3.29 -16.65
CA TYR A 43 -12.50 -3.99 -17.87
C TYR A 43 -13.32 -5.26 -18.09
N LEU A 44 -13.48 -6.08 -17.07
CA LEU A 44 -14.22 -7.34 -17.14
C LEU A 44 -15.73 -7.15 -17.30
N GLN A 45 -16.25 -5.95 -17.03
CA GLN A 45 -17.69 -5.64 -16.97
C GLN A 45 -18.43 -6.53 -15.96
N ALA A 46 -17.75 -6.91 -14.89
CA ALA A 46 -18.22 -7.85 -13.89
C ALA A 46 -17.40 -7.72 -12.61
N GLY A 47 -18.08 -7.72 -11.46
CA GLY A 47 -17.44 -7.81 -10.15
C GLY A 47 -16.80 -9.18 -9.89
N ARG A 48 -16.11 -9.28 -8.76
CA ARG A 48 -15.50 -10.54 -8.32
C ARG A 48 -16.55 -11.64 -8.12
N TYR A 49 -16.36 -12.77 -8.83
CA TYR A 49 -17.28 -13.93 -8.88
C TYR A 49 -18.70 -13.64 -9.37
N GLU A 50 -18.96 -12.44 -9.90
CA GLU A 50 -20.25 -12.11 -10.47
C GLU A 50 -20.51 -12.96 -11.73
N ARG A 51 -21.69 -13.59 -11.78
CA ARG A 51 -22.19 -14.28 -12.96
C ARG A 51 -23.02 -13.31 -13.79
N THR A 52 -22.42 -12.79 -14.85
CA THR A 52 -23.08 -11.89 -15.78
C THR A 52 -22.75 -12.28 -17.22
N PRO A 53 -23.72 -12.26 -18.14
CA PRO A 53 -23.48 -12.52 -19.56
C PRO A 53 -22.64 -11.41 -20.22
N LYS A 54 -22.50 -10.24 -19.56
CA LYS A 54 -21.67 -9.13 -20.05
C LYS A 54 -20.18 -9.31 -19.78
N ARG A 55 -19.80 -10.32 -19.00
CA ARG A 55 -18.40 -10.58 -18.60
C ARG A 55 -17.54 -10.78 -19.85
N GLN A 56 -16.49 -9.98 -19.99
CA GLN A 56 -15.61 -10.03 -21.17
C GLN A 56 -14.48 -11.06 -21.03
N ASP A 57 -13.97 -11.27 -19.82
CA ASP A 57 -12.83 -12.17 -19.56
C ASP A 57 -12.83 -12.70 -18.10
N GLN A 58 -11.79 -13.44 -17.71
CA GLN A 58 -11.58 -14.03 -16.39
C GLN A 58 -10.32 -13.51 -15.72
N ARG A 59 -10.34 -13.43 -14.38
CA ARG A 59 -9.15 -13.05 -13.60
C ARG A 59 -8.17 -14.21 -13.54
N ASN A 60 -6.96 -14.00 -14.05
CA ASN A 60 -5.90 -15.02 -14.11
C ASN A 60 -4.89 -14.91 -12.94
N GLY A 61 -5.38 -15.12 -11.72
CA GLY A 61 -4.53 -15.13 -10.52
C GLY A 61 -3.93 -13.78 -10.13
N TYR A 62 -2.76 -13.80 -9.49
CA TYR A 62 -1.98 -12.63 -9.09
C TYR A 62 -0.49 -12.89 -9.34
N TYR A 63 0.28 -11.81 -9.49
CA TYR A 63 1.74 -11.86 -9.57
C TYR A 63 2.33 -10.73 -8.73
N HIS A 64 3.56 -10.92 -8.27
CA HIS A 64 4.25 -9.95 -7.44
C HIS A 64 4.99 -8.92 -8.31
N ARG A 65 4.95 -7.65 -7.92
CA ARG A 65 5.77 -6.58 -8.50
C ARG A 65 6.25 -5.62 -7.43
N ASP A 66 7.52 -5.26 -7.56
CA ASP A 66 8.13 -4.18 -6.80
C ASP A 66 7.97 -2.87 -7.57
N LEU A 67 7.32 -1.88 -6.93
CA LEU A 67 7.12 -0.55 -7.50
C LEU A 67 7.86 0.49 -6.68
N GLY A 68 8.77 1.22 -7.32
CA GLY A 68 9.42 2.38 -6.73
C GLY A 68 8.47 3.57 -6.71
N THR A 69 8.08 4.02 -5.52
CA THR A 69 7.31 5.27 -5.33
C THR A 69 8.18 6.26 -4.57
N GLY A 70 7.99 7.58 -4.75
CA GLY A 70 8.82 8.62 -4.11
C GLY A 70 8.94 8.52 -2.58
N LEU A 71 8.01 7.81 -1.92
CA LEU A 71 8.05 7.49 -0.48
C LEU A 71 9.14 6.49 -0.09
N ALA A 72 9.73 5.76 -1.04
CA ALA A 72 10.83 4.83 -0.81
C ALA A 72 12.19 5.51 -0.57
N GLY A 73 12.21 6.83 -0.40
CA GLY A 73 13.40 7.62 -0.10
C GLY A 73 14.03 8.21 -1.35
N CYS A 74 13.69 9.46 -1.67
CA CYS A 74 14.64 10.31 -2.38
C CYS A 74 15.74 10.66 -1.38
N ARG A 75 16.87 9.95 -1.44
CA ARG A 75 18.10 10.42 -0.80
C ARG A 75 18.47 11.71 -1.55
N ARG A 76 18.36 12.85 -0.88
CA ARG A 76 18.89 14.13 -1.38
C ARG A 76 20.41 14.05 -1.24
N ASP A 77 21.05 13.26 -2.08
CA ASP A 77 22.48 13.34 -2.28
C ASP A 77 22.70 14.49 -3.30
N SER A 78 23.23 15.60 -2.77
CA SER A 78 23.93 16.68 -3.48
C SER A 78 23.41 17.09 -4.87
N ILE A 79 22.69 18.22 -4.93
CA ILE A 79 22.91 19.15 -6.05
C ILE A 79 24.14 19.97 -5.64
N ASP A 80 25.30 19.53 -6.12
CA ASP A 80 26.51 20.32 -6.40
C ASP A 80 27.00 19.87 -7.80
#